data_AF-A0A2N3LGX9-F1
#
_entry.id   AF-A0A2N3LGX9-F1
#
_cell.length_a   1.000
_cell.length_b   1.000
_cell.length_c   1.000
_cell.angle_alpha   90.00
_cell.angle_beta   90.00
_cell.angle_gamma   90.00
#
_symmetry.space_group_name_H-M   'P 1'
#
loop_
_entity.id
_entity.type
_entity.pdbx_description
1 polymer ?
#
loop_
_entity_poly.entity_id
_entity_poly.type
_entity_poly.pdbx_seq_one_letter_code
_entity_poly.pdbx_strand_id
1 'polypeptide(L)'
;MVSPLAINIKNNIESSDLTIYDVITIGDPNYWIPSNELEELLSKRLVGLSLDGLPLRTRSKVVKTEVCNGLGYPVPKSFKKTQPRFLGQNFDVYTQKSNNLQIWNEEVSPARRYVLIRISEDDVITKVKVVTGDVIAELDKTGTLTQKYQARLVAIPDNIKLLSESDTKDMMDIISDFYGFNKSTSPADYPQPGEIMPINEVYQRLQSIIGKKFPYLGALQERNRGGMLHSLVCKALGYSDFKDDGQFPDVKHQLLEVKLQTSPTIDLGLFLPSNEEYLDIPQINGRSIRMCDVRYAIFYGDIENDEVRIKKFYLVTGMDFFQHFTQFGGKKVNKKLQIPLPSNFL
;
A
#
# COMPACT_ATOMS: atom_id res chain seq x y z
N MET A 1 -18.58 3.37 10.76
CA MET A 1 -19.57 3.66 9.70
C MET A 1 -18.91 3.33 8.38
N VAL A 2 -19.68 2.90 7.37
CA VAL A 2 -19.14 2.60 6.04
C VAL A 2 -19.18 3.88 5.20
N SER A 3 -18.13 4.16 4.45
CA SER A 3 -17.99 5.36 3.64
C SER A 3 -19.04 5.43 2.52
N PRO A 4 -19.42 6.64 2.05
CA PRO A 4 -20.30 6.78 0.90
C PRO A 4 -19.75 6.09 -0.36
N LEU A 5 -18.43 6.13 -0.56
CA LEU A 5 -17.76 5.48 -1.69
C LEU A 5 -17.99 3.96 -1.67
N ALA A 6 -17.76 3.32 -0.52
CA ALA A 6 -18.00 1.89 -0.33
C ALA A 6 -19.46 1.50 -0.63
N ILE A 7 -20.43 2.27 -0.13
CA ILE A 7 -21.86 2.01 -0.36
C ILE A 7 -22.22 2.15 -1.83
N ASN A 8 -21.72 3.19 -2.50
CA ASN A 8 -22.02 3.45 -3.91
C ASN A 8 -21.49 2.32 -4.80
N ILE A 9 -20.23 1.92 -4.64
CA ILE A 9 -19.63 0.83 -5.41
C ILE A 9 -20.37 -0.49 -5.16
N LYS A 10 -20.70 -0.79 -3.89
CA LYS A 10 -21.51 -1.97 -3.56
C LYS A 10 -22.85 -1.96 -4.30
N ASN A 11 -23.59 -0.84 -4.27
CA ASN A 11 -24.89 -0.73 -4.93
C ASN A 11 -24.78 -0.89 -6.46
N ASN A 12 -23.71 -0.35 -7.06
CA ASN A 12 -23.42 -0.54 -8.49
C ASN A 12 -23.17 -2.01 -8.82
N ILE A 13 -22.37 -2.72 -8.00
CA ILE A 13 -22.15 -4.16 -8.15
C ILE A 13 -23.47 -4.93 -8.00
N GLU A 14 -24.29 -4.63 -6.99
CA GLU A 14 -25.59 -5.28 -6.76
C GLU A 14 -26.58 -5.08 -7.92
N SER A 15 -26.50 -3.93 -8.58
CA SER A 15 -27.35 -3.58 -9.72
C SER A 15 -26.79 -4.07 -11.06
N SER A 16 -25.62 -4.72 -11.05
CA SER A 16 -24.96 -5.26 -12.23
C SER A 16 -25.13 -6.78 -12.34
N ASP A 17 -24.83 -7.32 -13.51
CA ASP A 17 -24.75 -8.77 -13.74
C ASP A 17 -23.35 -9.35 -13.43
N LEU A 18 -22.46 -8.56 -12.81
CA LEU A 18 -21.09 -8.99 -12.52
C LEU A 18 -21.06 -10.07 -11.43
N THR A 19 -20.15 -11.00 -11.59
CA THR A 19 -19.80 -12.02 -10.60
C THR A 19 -18.42 -11.72 -10.02
N ILE A 20 -18.06 -12.41 -8.93
CA ILE A 20 -16.71 -12.34 -8.35
C ILE A 20 -15.59 -12.81 -9.30
N TYR A 21 -15.93 -13.35 -10.48
CA TYR A 21 -14.99 -13.84 -11.48
C TYR A 21 -14.81 -12.91 -12.67
N ASP A 22 -15.62 -11.88 -12.79
CA ASP A 22 -15.49 -10.91 -13.87
C ASP A 22 -14.38 -9.93 -13.51
N VAL A 23 -13.40 -9.78 -14.42
CA VAL A 23 -12.22 -8.95 -14.18
C VAL A 23 -12.65 -7.48 -14.16
N ILE A 24 -12.28 -6.77 -13.09
CA ILE A 24 -12.52 -5.34 -12.94
C ILE A 24 -11.17 -4.63 -12.98
N THR A 25 -11.10 -3.55 -13.73
CA THR A 25 -9.90 -2.70 -13.77
C THR A 25 -9.66 -2.09 -12.40
N ILE A 26 -8.43 -2.17 -11.90
CA ILE A 26 -8.06 -1.57 -10.61
C ILE A 26 -8.31 -0.05 -10.66
N GLY A 27 -9.02 0.43 -9.65
CA GLY A 27 -9.44 1.83 -9.52
C GLY A 27 -10.74 2.18 -10.24
N ASP A 28 -11.39 1.25 -10.95
CA ASP A 28 -12.67 1.51 -11.62
C ASP A 28 -13.66 2.19 -10.65
N PRO A 29 -14.21 3.36 -11.01
CA PRO A 29 -14.98 4.18 -10.08
C PRO A 29 -16.34 3.57 -9.70
N ASN A 30 -16.83 2.60 -10.48
CA ASN A 30 -18.13 2.01 -10.28
C ASN A 30 -18.06 0.64 -9.63
N TYR A 31 -17.00 -0.12 -9.90
CA TYR A 31 -16.95 -1.55 -9.57
C TYR A 31 -15.73 -1.97 -8.78
N TRP A 32 -14.63 -1.20 -8.74
CA TRP A 32 -13.47 -1.55 -7.93
C TRP A 32 -13.62 -1.01 -6.52
N ILE A 33 -13.62 -1.89 -5.52
CA ILE A 33 -13.68 -1.49 -4.11
C ILE A 33 -12.24 -1.35 -3.61
N PRO A 34 -11.73 -0.16 -3.25
CA PRO A 34 -10.36 -0.01 -2.72
C PRO A 34 -10.20 -0.70 -1.35
N SER A 35 -8.96 -0.99 -0.93
CA SER A 35 -8.69 -1.78 0.30
C SER A 35 -9.38 -1.25 1.56
N ASN A 36 -9.44 0.08 1.74
CA ASN A 36 -10.05 0.69 2.92
C ASN A 36 -11.57 0.46 2.93
N GLU A 37 -12.24 0.77 1.82
CA GLU A 37 -13.67 0.52 1.63
C GLU A 37 -14.02 -0.98 1.69
N LEU A 38 -13.12 -1.84 1.19
CA LEU A 38 -13.26 -3.29 1.26
C LEU A 38 -13.23 -3.77 2.71
N GLU A 39 -12.28 -3.26 3.52
CA GLU A 39 -12.21 -3.53 4.96
C GLU A 39 -13.48 -3.06 5.68
N GLU A 40 -14.00 -1.88 5.35
CA GLU A 40 -15.23 -1.35 5.95
C GLU A 40 -16.47 -2.20 5.66
N LEU A 41 -16.68 -2.55 4.38
CA LEU A 41 -17.82 -3.38 3.95
C LEU A 41 -17.78 -4.75 4.61
N LEU A 42 -16.61 -5.40 4.59
CA LEU A 42 -16.44 -6.72 5.16
C LEU A 42 -16.49 -6.70 6.68
N SER A 43 -15.93 -5.69 7.34
CA SER A 43 -16.06 -5.52 8.79
C SER A 43 -17.51 -5.37 9.20
N LYS A 44 -18.28 -4.51 8.51
CA LYS A 44 -19.71 -4.33 8.77
C LYS A 44 -20.51 -5.62 8.57
N ARG A 45 -20.15 -6.43 7.58
CA ARG A 45 -20.87 -7.66 7.26
C ARG A 45 -20.51 -8.84 8.15
N LEU A 46 -19.23 -9.00 8.48
CA LEU A 46 -18.70 -10.24 9.04
C LEU A 46 -18.50 -10.18 10.55
N VAL A 47 -18.18 -9.02 11.13
CA VAL A 47 -17.94 -8.91 12.58
C VAL A 47 -19.23 -9.25 13.34
N GLY A 48 -19.11 -10.15 14.31
CA GLY A 48 -20.25 -10.70 15.07
C GLY A 48 -20.86 -11.96 14.47
N LEU A 49 -20.46 -12.39 13.27
CA LEU A 49 -20.92 -13.66 12.69
C LEU A 49 -20.38 -14.84 13.50
N SER A 50 -21.29 -15.68 14.01
CA SER A 50 -20.94 -16.94 14.66
C SER A 50 -20.77 -18.06 13.63
N LEU A 51 -19.68 -18.83 13.79
CA LEU A 51 -19.34 -20.01 13.01
C LEU A 51 -19.41 -21.29 13.87
N ASP A 52 -19.99 -21.20 15.06
CA ASP A 52 -20.13 -22.30 16.00
C ASP A 52 -20.93 -23.46 15.40
N GLY A 53 -20.58 -24.69 15.78
CA GLY A 53 -21.21 -25.92 15.30
C GLY A 53 -20.95 -26.28 13.82
N LEU A 54 -20.31 -25.41 13.03
CA LEU A 54 -20.02 -25.68 11.62
C LEU A 54 -18.69 -26.43 11.43
N PRO A 55 -18.63 -27.49 10.58
CA PRO A 55 -17.37 -28.08 10.17
C PRO A 55 -16.46 -27.08 9.42
N LEU A 56 -15.14 -27.25 9.51
CA LEU A 56 -14.16 -26.31 8.93
C LEU A 56 -14.42 -25.96 7.44
N ARG A 57 -14.70 -26.95 6.59
CA ARG A 57 -15.01 -26.71 5.16
C ARG A 57 -16.29 -25.90 4.97
N THR A 58 -17.27 -26.14 5.84
CA THR A 58 -18.54 -25.41 5.86
C THR A 58 -18.33 -23.97 6.29
N ARG A 59 -17.50 -23.73 7.32
CA ARG A 59 -17.10 -22.37 7.75
C ARG A 59 -16.50 -21.56 6.61
N SER A 60 -15.52 -22.12 5.89
CA SER A 60 -14.91 -21.42 4.75
C SER A 60 -15.92 -21.12 3.64
N LYS A 61 -16.90 -21.99 3.40
CA LYS A 61 -17.97 -21.74 2.44
C LYS A 61 -18.88 -20.60 2.93
N VAL A 62 -19.34 -20.66 4.18
CA VAL A 62 -20.20 -19.63 4.80
C VAL A 62 -19.52 -18.27 4.77
N VAL A 63 -18.26 -18.17 5.22
CA VAL A 63 -17.51 -16.91 5.20
C VAL A 63 -17.43 -16.33 3.78
N LYS A 64 -17.09 -17.13 2.77
CA LYS A 64 -17.04 -16.63 1.39
C LYS A 64 -18.41 -16.21 0.84
N THR A 65 -19.47 -16.90 1.23
CA THR A 65 -20.85 -16.50 0.91
C THR A 65 -21.17 -15.14 1.53
N GLU A 66 -20.80 -14.94 2.79
CA GLU A 66 -21.00 -13.67 3.49
C GLU A 66 -20.13 -12.54 2.91
N VAL A 67 -18.92 -12.85 2.43
CA VAL A 67 -18.10 -11.91 1.66
C VAL A 67 -18.81 -11.51 0.37
N CYS A 68 -19.33 -12.45 -0.44
CA CYS A 68 -20.12 -12.10 -1.64
C CYS A 68 -21.28 -11.15 -1.29
N ASN A 69 -22.06 -11.49 -0.26
CA ASN A 69 -23.19 -10.67 0.20
C ASN A 69 -22.74 -9.29 0.70
N GLY A 70 -21.60 -9.21 1.39
CA GLY A 70 -21.04 -7.95 1.89
C GLY A 70 -20.61 -7.01 0.77
N LEU A 71 -20.15 -7.56 -0.36
CA LEU A 71 -19.68 -6.80 -1.52
C LEU A 71 -20.77 -6.58 -2.59
N GLY A 72 -21.93 -7.21 -2.44
CA GLY A 72 -23.03 -7.08 -3.40
C GLY A 72 -23.03 -8.07 -4.56
N TYR A 73 -22.11 -9.05 -4.56
CA TYR A 73 -22.04 -10.03 -5.63
C TYR A 73 -23.05 -11.17 -5.46
N PRO A 74 -23.57 -11.75 -6.55
CA PRO A 74 -24.29 -13.00 -6.49
C PRO A 74 -23.39 -14.13 -5.99
N VAL A 75 -23.93 -14.95 -5.07
CA VAL A 75 -23.19 -16.09 -4.51
C VAL A 75 -23.14 -17.21 -5.56
N PRO A 76 -21.94 -17.65 -5.99
CA PRO A 76 -21.85 -18.72 -6.96
C PRO A 76 -22.31 -20.06 -6.36
N LYS A 77 -22.94 -20.91 -7.19
CA LYS A 77 -23.34 -22.28 -6.78
C LYS A 77 -22.18 -23.07 -6.16
N SER A 78 -20.98 -22.86 -6.71
CA SER A 78 -19.72 -23.38 -6.19
C SER A 78 -18.60 -22.40 -6.43
N PHE A 79 -17.72 -22.22 -5.44
CA PHE A 79 -16.53 -21.38 -5.59
C PHE A 79 -15.47 -22.07 -6.46
N LYS A 80 -15.17 -21.51 -7.63
CA LYS A 80 -14.13 -22.00 -8.56
C LYS A 80 -12.77 -22.01 -7.85
N LYS A 81 -11.89 -22.97 -8.19
CA LYS A 81 -10.51 -23.04 -7.68
C LYS A 81 -9.56 -22.14 -8.48
N THR A 82 -9.83 -20.84 -8.43
CA THR A 82 -8.96 -19.79 -8.97
C THR A 82 -8.11 -19.16 -7.86
N GLN A 83 -7.06 -18.46 -8.28
CA GLN A 83 -6.22 -17.62 -7.45
C GLN A 83 -6.05 -16.25 -8.14
N PRO A 84 -6.49 -15.15 -7.52
CA PRO A 84 -7.25 -15.12 -6.27
C PRO A 84 -8.65 -15.74 -6.41
N ARG A 85 -9.26 -16.07 -5.27
CA ARG A 85 -10.63 -16.61 -5.23
C ARG A 85 -11.67 -15.59 -5.66
N PHE A 86 -11.47 -14.33 -5.30
CA PHE A 86 -12.28 -13.18 -5.73
C PHE A 86 -11.49 -12.45 -6.82
N LEU A 87 -11.60 -12.95 -8.06
CA LEU A 87 -10.80 -12.47 -9.19
C LEU A 87 -11.12 -11.01 -9.52
N GLY A 88 -12.40 -10.64 -9.55
CA GLY A 88 -12.81 -9.27 -9.89
C GLY A 88 -12.29 -8.22 -8.90
N GLN A 89 -12.05 -8.60 -7.65
CA GLN A 89 -11.52 -7.71 -6.62
C GLN A 89 -10.07 -8.08 -6.23
N ASN A 90 -9.39 -8.94 -6.99
CA ASN A 90 -8.00 -9.36 -6.75
C ASN A 90 -7.65 -9.73 -5.28
N PHE A 91 -8.48 -10.53 -4.60
CA PHE A 91 -8.19 -10.91 -3.20
C PHE A 91 -8.52 -12.36 -2.81
N ASP A 92 -7.82 -12.84 -1.78
CA ASP A 92 -8.12 -14.09 -1.08
C ASP A 92 -8.52 -13.85 0.39
N VAL A 93 -9.29 -14.79 0.95
CA VAL A 93 -9.83 -14.70 2.31
C VAL A 93 -9.16 -15.72 3.21
N TYR A 94 -8.65 -15.25 4.35
CA TYR A 94 -7.91 -16.03 5.34
C TYR A 94 -8.59 -15.92 6.70
N THR A 95 -9.25 -17.00 7.10
CA THR A 95 -10.00 -17.08 8.35
C THR A 95 -9.20 -17.85 9.40
N GLN A 96 -8.86 -17.22 10.53
CA GLN A 96 -7.92 -17.79 11.50
C GLN A 96 -8.25 -17.44 12.96
N LYS A 97 -8.01 -18.41 13.87
CA LYS A 97 -8.06 -18.22 15.33
C LYS A 97 -6.72 -17.78 15.93
N SER A 98 -5.61 -18.07 15.26
CA SER A 98 -4.27 -17.73 15.74
C SER A 98 -3.68 -16.57 14.93
N ASN A 99 -2.70 -15.88 15.50
CA ASN A 99 -1.91 -14.85 14.82
C ASN A 99 -0.78 -15.47 13.99
N ASN A 100 -1.12 -16.45 13.15
CA ASN A 100 -0.17 -17.15 12.30
C ASN A 100 -0.80 -17.40 10.93
N LEU A 101 -0.55 -16.46 10.02
CA LEU A 101 -1.04 -16.55 8.65
C LEU A 101 -0.27 -17.63 7.91
N GLN A 102 -1.00 -18.54 7.27
CA GLN A 102 -0.43 -19.64 6.49
C GLN A 102 -0.84 -19.49 5.04
N ILE A 103 0.15 -19.21 4.19
CA ILE A 103 -0.01 -19.14 2.74
C ILE A 103 0.68 -20.37 2.15
N TRP A 104 -0.06 -21.15 1.36
CA TRP A 104 0.39 -22.45 0.89
C TRP A 104 0.73 -22.40 -0.60
N ASN A 105 1.95 -22.83 -0.93
CA ASN A 105 2.42 -23.07 -2.30
C ASN A 105 2.40 -21.84 -3.23
N GLU A 106 2.55 -20.63 -2.70
CA GLU A 106 2.62 -19.42 -3.52
C GLU A 106 3.53 -18.35 -2.91
N GLU A 107 4.15 -17.56 -3.79
CA GLU A 107 4.80 -16.30 -3.42
C GLU A 107 3.73 -15.23 -3.17
N VAL A 108 3.97 -14.37 -2.19
CA VAL A 108 3.09 -13.24 -1.89
C VAL A 108 3.22 -12.21 -3.00
N SER A 109 2.20 -12.10 -3.85
CA SER A 109 2.15 -11.05 -4.88
C SER A 109 1.89 -9.68 -4.22
N PRO A 110 2.73 -8.65 -4.44
CA PRO A 110 2.56 -7.33 -3.83
C PRO A 110 1.21 -6.67 -4.16
N ALA A 111 0.76 -6.78 -5.41
CA ALA A 111 -0.51 -6.18 -5.86
C ALA A 111 -1.76 -6.97 -5.45
N ARG A 112 -1.62 -8.21 -4.96
CA ARG A 112 -2.77 -8.99 -4.48
C ARG A 112 -3.17 -8.52 -3.08
N ARG A 113 -4.47 -8.51 -2.80
CA ARG A 113 -5.02 -8.18 -1.47
C ARG A 113 -5.35 -9.44 -0.67
N TYR A 114 -5.20 -9.35 0.64
CA TYR A 114 -5.39 -10.43 1.60
C TYR A 114 -6.40 -9.96 2.64
N VAL A 115 -7.58 -10.57 2.62
CA VAL A 115 -8.65 -10.33 3.60
C VAL A 115 -8.43 -11.27 4.77
N LEU A 116 -7.90 -10.74 5.86
CA LEU A 116 -7.63 -11.48 7.09
C LEU A 116 -8.81 -11.35 8.05
N ILE A 117 -9.32 -12.48 8.53
CA ILE A 117 -10.50 -12.55 9.40
C ILE A 117 -10.10 -13.25 10.71
N ARG A 118 -10.22 -12.53 11.81
CA ARG A 118 -9.98 -13.03 13.17
C ARG A 118 -11.23 -13.69 13.72
N ILE A 119 -11.09 -14.91 14.24
CA ILE A 119 -12.12 -15.60 15.01
C ILE A 119 -11.70 -15.68 16.49
N SER A 120 -12.67 -15.47 17.38
CA SER A 120 -12.55 -15.73 18.83
C SER A 120 -12.52 -17.22 19.14
N GLU A 121 -12.29 -17.57 20.41
CA GLU A 121 -12.38 -18.96 20.85
C GLU A 121 -13.80 -19.52 20.69
N ASP A 122 -14.82 -18.68 20.88
CA ASP A 122 -16.26 -19.00 20.73
C ASP A 122 -16.74 -19.01 19.27
N ASP A 123 -15.82 -19.11 18.30
CA ASP A 123 -16.11 -19.18 16.87
C ASP A 123 -16.83 -17.94 16.29
N VAL A 124 -16.78 -16.79 16.97
CA VAL A 124 -17.31 -15.52 16.48
C VAL A 124 -16.23 -14.70 15.79
N ILE A 125 -16.53 -14.17 14.59
CA ILE A 125 -15.64 -13.24 13.89
C ILE A 125 -15.55 -11.92 14.68
N THR A 126 -14.34 -11.54 15.09
CA THR A 126 -14.13 -10.34 15.92
C THR A 126 -13.54 -9.17 15.15
N LYS A 127 -12.79 -9.42 14.09
CA LYS A 127 -12.12 -8.37 13.30
C LYS A 127 -11.84 -8.84 11.88
N VAL A 128 -11.89 -7.89 10.96
CA VAL A 128 -11.46 -8.04 9.57
C VAL A 128 -10.36 -7.01 9.33
N LYS A 129 -9.30 -7.42 8.63
CA LYS A 129 -8.23 -6.55 8.17
C LYS A 129 -7.95 -6.85 6.70
N VAL A 130 -7.92 -5.84 5.85
CA VAL A 130 -7.52 -5.95 4.45
C VAL A 130 -6.14 -5.34 4.31
N VAL A 131 -5.23 -6.11 3.71
CA VAL A 131 -3.86 -5.67 3.47
C VAL A 131 -3.38 -6.15 2.11
N THR A 132 -2.47 -5.41 1.51
CA THR A 132 -1.78 -5.79 0.29
C THR A 132 -0.64 -6.77 0.58
N GLY A 133 -0.10 -7.40 -0.47
CA GLY A 133 0.93 -8.43 -0.30
C GLY A 133 2.25 -7.91 0.22
N ASP A 134 2.57 -6.65 -0.03
CA ASP A 134 3.75 -6.00 0.55
C ASP A 134 3.69 -5.97 2.08
N VAL A 135 2.55 -5.54 2.65
CA VAL A 135 2.34 -5.54 4.11
C VAL A 135 2.49 -6.95 4.67
N ILE A 136 1.97 -7.96 3.98
CA ILE A 136 2.10 -9.36 4.40
C ILE A 136 3.56 -9.82 4.41
N ALA A 137 4.32 -9.51 3.36
CA ALA A 137 5.69 -9.98 3.25
C ALA A 137 6.67 -9.20 4.16
N GLU A 138 6.35 -7.99 4.64
CA GLU A 138 7.09 -7.36 5.74
C GLU A 138 6.97 -8.13 7.07
N LEU A 139 5.86 -8.84 7.28
CA LEU A 139 5.60 -9.58 8.51
C LEU A 139 6.23 -10.98 8.52
N ASP A 140 6.74 -11.45 7.38
CA ASP A 140 7.37 -12.76 7.29
C ASP A 140 8.75 -12.75 7.95
N LYS A 141 8.82 -13.34 9.15
CA LYS A 141 10.06 -13.49 9.94
C LYS A 141 10.70 -14.86 9.79
N THR A 142 10.15 -15.75 8.96
CA THR A 142 10.55 -17.17 8.93
C THR A 142 11.86 -17.45 8.20
N GLY A 143 12.56 -16.41 7.72
CA GLY A 143 13.90 -16.54 7.13
C GLY A 143 13.91 -17.23 5.77
N THR A 144 12.73 -17.46 5.17
CA THR A 144 12.63 -17.67 3.72
C THR A 144 12.90 -16.32 3.10
N LEU A 145 13.85 -16.21 2.16
CA LEU A 145 14.23 -14.93 1.54
C LEU A 145 12.99 -14.24 0.97
N THR A 146 12.41 -13.31 1.71
CA THR A 146 11.49 -12.30 1.16
C THR A 146 12.32 -11.49 0.18
N GLN A 147 11.94 -11.50 -1.09
CA GLN A 147 12.63 -10.75 -2.14
C GLN A 147 12.44 -9.25 -1.89
N LYS A 148 13.33 -8.64 -1.13
CA LYS A 148 13.39 -7.18 -1.02
C LYS A 148 14.16 -6.63 -2.21
N TYR A 149 13.57 -5.64 -2.87
CA TYR A 149 14.29 -4.82 -3.81
C TYR A 149 15.20 -3.88 -3.03
N GLN A 150 16.45 -3.83 -3.45
CA GLN A 150 17.41 -2.88 -2.93
C GLN A 150 18.06 -2.20 -4.13
N ALA A 151 18.46 -0.96 -3.92
CA ALA A 151 19.25 -0.22 -4.89
C ALA A 151 20.40 0.50 -4.20
N ARG A 152 21.40 0.89 -4.97
CA ARG A 152 22.47 1.77 -4.50
C ARG A 152 22.55 3.01 -5.37
N LEU A 153 22.95 4.12 -4.75
CA LEU A 153 23.27 5.35 -5.45
C LEU A 153 24.43 5.09 -6.43
N VAL A 154 24.19 5.31 -7.72
CA VAL A 154 25.27 5.50 -8.70
C VAL A 154 25.79 6.92 -8.51
N ALA A 155 27.06 7.24 -8.77
CA ALA A 155 27.63 8.56 -8.50
C ALA A 155 26.84 9.72 -9.14
N ILE A 156 25.79 10.21 -8.46
CA ILE A 156 24.96 11.34 -8.87
C ILE A 156 25.76 12.60 -8.54
N PRO A 157 25.98 13.50 -9.51
CA PRO A 157 26.61 14.78 -9.25
C PRO A 157 25.89 15.54 -8.12
N ASP A 158 26.65 16.13 -7.19
CA ASP A 158 26.10 16.79 -6.00
C ASP A 158 25.16 17.98 -6.30
N ASN A 159 25.19 18.51 -7.53
CA ASN A 159 24.32 19.57 -8.01
C ASN A 159 22.95 19.09 -8.50
N ILE A 160 22.78 17.79 -8.80
CA ILE A 160 21.51 17.24 -9.30
C ILE A 160 20.74 16.64 -8.12
N LYS A 161 19.60 17.26 -7.77
CA LYS A 161 18.73 16.83 -6.67
C LYS A 161 17.30 16.48 -7.14
N LEU A 162 16.91 16.95 -8.32
CA LEU A 162 15.74 16.47 -9.03
C LEU A 162 16.25 15.62 -10.19
N LEU A 163 15.96 14.32 -10.14
CA LEU A 163 16.51 13.33 -11.08
C LEU A 163 15.59 13.14 -12.30
N SER A 164 14.28 13.19 -12.09
CA SER A 164 13.30 13.23 -13.17
C SER A 164 12.96 14.67 -13.55
N GLU A 165 13.07 15.03 -14.83
CA GLU A 165 12.75 16.38 -15.30
C GLU A 165 11.26 16.72 -15.19
N SER A 166 10.39 15.70 -15.23
CA SER A 166 8.94 15.82 -15.13
C SER A 166 8.32 14.55 -14.54
N ASP A 167 7.04 14.62 -14.15
CA ASP A 167 6.25 13.43 -13.85
C ASP A 167 6.09 12.56 -15.11
N THR A 168 5.62 11.31 -14.94
CA THR A 168 5.40 10.40 -16.08
C THR A 168 4.36 10.98 -17.06
N LYS A 169 4.44 10.55 -18.32
CA LYS A 169 3.54 11.06 -19.37
C LYS A 169 2.06 10.92 -19.04
N ASP A 170 1.67 9.81 -18.42
CA ASP A 170 0.27 9.55 -18.06
C ASP A 170 -0.21 10.44 -16.91
N MET A 171 0.72 10.85 -16.03
CA MET A 171 0.47 11.77 -14.92
C MET A 171 0.41 13.23 -15.34
N MET A 172 1.08 13.63 -16.43
CA MET A 172 1.12 15.03 -16.85
C MET A 172 -0.29 15.62 -17.08
N ASP A 173 -1.22 14.85 -17.65
CA ASP A 173 -2.59 15.33 -17.87
C ASP A 173 -3.44 15.36 -16.58
N ILE A 174 -3.05 14.62 -15.54
CA ILE A 174 -3.71 14.65 -14.23
C ILE A 174 -3.22 15.88 -13.43
N ILE A 175 -1.93 16.20 -13.59
CA ILE A 175 -1.22 17.22 -12.83
C ILE A 175 -1.34 18.61 -13.48
N SER A 176 -1.61 18.71 -14.79
CA SER A 176 -1.79 19.98 -15.49
C SER A 176 -2.85 20.88 -14.86
N ASP A 177 -3.80 20.29 -14.14
CA ASP A 177 -4.90 20.98 -13.47
C ASP A 177 -4.58 21.31 -12.00
N PHE A 178 -3.31 21.28 -11.56
CA PHE A 178 -2.95 21.55 -10.17
C PHE A 178 -3.32 22.98 -9.75
N TYR A 179 -4.19 23.10 -8.74
CA TYR A 179 -4.60 24.36 -8.11
C TYR A 179 -4.38 24.39 -6.60
N GLY A 180 -3.79 23.34 -6.03
CA GLY A 180 -3.50 23.21 -4.60
C GLY A 180 -4.57 22.44 -3.83
N PHE A 181 -4.29 22.16 -2.56
CA PHE A 181 -5.18 21.39 -1.67
C PHE A 181 -5.32 22.07 -0.31
N ASN A 182 -6.36 21.72 0.44
CA ASN A 182 -6.57 22.25 1.80
C ASN A 182 -5.55 21.63 2.77
N LYS A 183 -4.90 22.45 3.62
CA LYS A 183 -3.96 21.95 4.64
C LYS A 183 -4.54 20.86 5.53
N SER A 184 -5.86 20.85 5.76
CA SER A 184 -6.54 19.84 6.56
C SER A 184 -6.81 18.51 5.85
N THR A 185 -6.56 18.41 4.53
CA THR A 185 -6.61 17.14 3.79
C THR A 185 -5.64 16.16 4.45
N SER A 186 -6.04 14.90 4.62
CA SER A 186 -5.16 13.92 5.25
C SER A 186 -4.16 13.39 4.21
N PRO A 187 -2.86 13.25 4.56
CA PRO A 187 -1.86 12.72 3.63
C PRO A 187 -2.11 11.25 3.24
N ALA A 188 -2.93 10.53 4.02
CA ALA A 188 -3.36 9.16 3.74
C ALA A 188 -4.63 9.07 2.88
N ASP A 189 -5.26 10.20 2.54
CA ASP A 189 -6.45 10.24 1.70
C ASP A 189 -6.11 9.91 0.24
N TYR A 190 -7.11 9.52 -0.55
CA TYR A 190 -6.92 9.32 -1.99
C TYR A 190 -6.63 10.64 -2.70
N PRO A 191 -5.69 10.67 -3.66
CA PRO A 191 -5.42 11.85 -4.47
C PRO A 191 -6.68 12.33 -5.20
N GLN A 192 -6.89 13.64 -5.24
CA GLN A 192 -8.02 14.27 -5.92
C GLN A 192 -7.58 15.04 -7.18
N PRO A 193 -8.47 15.20 -8.17
CA PRO A 193 -8.20 16.04 -9.34
C PRO A 193 -7.79 17.47 -8.96
N GLY A 194 -6.64 17.90 -9.48
CA GLY A 194 -6.06 19.23 -9.24
C GLY A 194 -5.41 19.45 -7.86
N GLU A 195 -5.38 18.42 -7.00
CA GLU A 195 -4.71 18.47 -5.70
C GLU A 195 -3.30 17.85 -5.74
N ILE A 196 -2.96 17.07 -6.77
CA ILE A 196 -1.64 16.44 -6.92
C ILE A 196 -0.63 17.47 -7.42
N MET A 197 0.40 17.73 -6.61
CA MET A 197 1.49 18.63 -6.97
C MET A 197 2.31 18.07 -8.14
N PRO A 198 2.77 18.91 -9.08
CA PRO A 198 3.84 18.53 -10.00
C PRO A 198 5.14 18.20 -9.27
N ILE A 199 5.96 17.32 -9.83
CA ILE A 199 7.24 16.89 -9.23
C ILE A 199 8.15 18.07 -8.89
N ASN A 200 8.11 19.14 -9.70
CA ASN A 200 8.85 20.37 -9.47
C ASN A 200 8.40 21.10 -8.19
N GLU A 201 7.09 21.14 -7.93
CA GLU A 201 6.53 21.75 -6.72
C GLU A 201 6.89 20.91 -5.48
N VAL A 202 6.75 19.59 -5.58
CA VAL A 202 7.18 18.64 -4.53
C VAL A 202 8.66 18.86 -4.21
N TYR A 203 9.51 18.92 -5.24
CA TYR A 203 10.94 19.15 -5.09
C TYR A 203 11.24 20.45 -4.34
N GLN A 204 10.67 21.59 -4.78
CA GLN A 204 10.90 22.89 -4.16
C GLN A 204 10.51 22.90 -2.67
N ARG A 205 9.39 22.26 -2.31
CA ARG A 205 8.93 22.16 -0.92
C ARG A 205 9.85 21.29 -0.07
N LEU A 206 10.22 20.12 -0.57
CA LEU A 206 11.02 19.15 0.18
C LEU A 206 12.50 19.54 0.32
N GLN A 207 13.03 20.39 -0.57
CA GLN A 207 14.36 20.98 -0.40
C GLN A 207 14.55 21.67 0.95
N SER A 208 13.49 22.24 1.52
CA SER A 208 13.52 22.91 2.83
C SER A 208 13.87 21.97 4.00
N ILE A 209 13.88 20.65 3.79
CA ILE A 209 14.23 19.65 4.80
C ILE A 209 15.75 19.47 4.91
N ILE A 210 16.50 19.82 3.86
CA ILE A 210 17.98 19.74 3.88
C ILE A 210 18.51 20.61 5.03
N GLY A 211 19.40 20.05 5.84
CA GLY A 211 19.99 20.70 7.00
C GLY A 211 19.21 20.55 8.29
N LYS A 212 17.94 20.10 8.26
CA LYS A 212 17.17 19.78 9.47
C LYS A 212 17.76 18.57 10.19
N LYS A 213 17.46 18.49 11.48
CA LYS A 213 17.91 17.45 12.39
C LYS A 213 16.73 16.84 13.15
N PHE A 214 16.87 15.58 13.53
CA PHE A 214 15.96 14.93 14.47
C PHE A 214 16.70 13.86 15.29
N PRO A 215 16.19 13.50 16.48
CA PRO A 215 16.83 12.49 17.35
C PRO A 215 17.02 11.14 16.66
N TYR A 216 18.20 10.55 16.86
CA TYR A 216 18.51 9.19 16.47
C TYR A 216 18.08 8.22 17.58
N LEU A 217 16.97 7.53 17.38
CA LEU A 217 16.38 6.64 18.40
C LEU A 217 17.03 5.24 18.47
N GLY A 218 18.29 5.09 18.02
CA GLY A 218 19.05 3.83 18.02
C GLY A 218 18.72 2.89 16.84
N ALA A 219 19.67 2.05 16.41
CA ALA A 219 19.61 1.29 15.15
C ALA A 219 18.30 0.49 14.95
N LEU A 220 17.75 -0.09 16.02
CA LEU A 220 16.54 -0.92 16.02
C LEU A 220 15.21 -0.13 15.87
N GLN A 221 15.23 1.20 15.89
CA GLN A 221 14.04 2.05 15.79
C GLN A 221 13.91 2.76 14.43
N GLU A 222 14.27 2.07 13.35
CA GLU A 222 14.18 2.62 11.99
C GLU A 222 12.78 3.12 11.62
N ARG A 223 11.73 2.38 12.04
CA ARG A 223 10.33 2.78 11.82
C ARG A 223 9.99 4.11 12.50
N ASN A 224 10.49 4.34 13.72
CA ASN A 224 10.27 5.61 14.43
C ASN A 224 11.04 6.76 13.76
N ARG A 225 12.25 6.50 13.24
CA ARG A 225 13.00 7.48 12.43
C ARG A 225 12.27 7.82 11.12
N GLY A 226 11.73 6.81 10.45
CA GLY A 226 10.89 6.98 9.26
C GLY A 226 9.68 7.86 9.56
N GLY A 227 8.97 7.61 10.66
CA GLY A 227 7.83 8.43 11.11
C GLY A 227 8.20 9.90 11.38
N MET A 228 9.38 10.18 11.94
CA MET A 228 9.86 11.56 12.12
C MET A 228 10.12 12.27 10.79
N LEU A 229 10.78 11.60 9.84
CA LEU A 229 11.00 12.15 8.51
C LEU A 229 9.67 12.35 7.78
N HIS A 230 8.75 11.40 7.87
CA HIS A 230 7.40 11.48 7.28
C HIS A 230 6.66 12.73 7.78
N SER A 231 6.74 13.01 9.08
CA SER A 231 6.17 14.23 9.68
C SER A 231 6.78 15.51 9.09
N LEU A 232 8.10 15.54 8.90
CA LEU A 232 8.79 16.67 8.26
C LEU A 232 8.37 16.85 6.79
N VAL A 233 8.20 15.73 6.06
CA VAL A 233 7.72 15.72 4.67
C VAL A 233 6.31 16.26 4.59
N CYS A 234 5.37 15.73 5.38
CA CYS A 234 3.98 16.20 5.40
C CYS A 234 3.89 17.71 5.67
N LYS A 235 4.63 18.18 6.68
CA LYS A 235 4.69 19.61 7.01
C LYS A 235 5.28 20.46 5.87
N ALA A 236 6.33 19.97 5.21
CA ALA A 236 6.95 20.68 4.08
C ALA A 236 6.02 20.75 2.87
N LEU A 237 5.26 19.69 2.60
CA LEU A 237 4.25 19.66 1.54
C LEU A 237 3.06 20.59 1.85
N GLY A 238 2.80 20.90 3.11
CA GLY A 238 1.81 21.89 3.53
C GLY A 238 0.60 21.32 4.28
N TYR A 239 0.64 20.04 4.65
CA TYR A 239 -0.37 19.44 5.52
C TYR A 239 -0.31 20.00 6.94
N SER A 240 -1.46 20.07 7.61
CA SER A 240 -1.55 20.44 9.03
C SER A 240 -1.28 19.27 9.97
N ASP A 241 -1.38 18.04 9.47
CA ASP A 241 -1.17 16.80 10.23
C ASP A 241 -0.31 15.80 9.43
N PHE A 242 0.20 14.77 10.09
CA PHE A 242 0.85 13.63 9.46
C PHE A 242 0.08 12.36 9.80
N LYS A 243 -0.19 11.55 8.77
CA LYS A 243 -0.88 10.29 8.90
C LYS A 243 -0.29 9.31 7.91
N ASP A 244 -0.27 8.05 8.31
CA ASP A 244 0.19 6.92 7.52
C ASP A 244 -0.81 5.78 7.81
N ASP A 245 -1.30 5.13 6.76
CA ASP A 245 -2.19 3.98 6.89
C ASP A 245 -1.44 2.64 6.76
N GLY A 246 -0.11 2.71 6.71
CA GLY A 246 0.82 1.59 6.63
C GLY A 246 0.82 0.89 5.27
N GLN A 247 0.24 1.51 4.25
CA GLN A 247 0.19 1.00 2.88
C GLN A 247 0.97 1.92 1.96
N PHE A 248 1.60 1.34 0.94
CA PHE A 248 2.29 2.11 -0.09
C PHE A 248 1.32 2.96 -0.93
N PRO A 249 1.68 4.22 -1.28
CA PRO A 249 2.88 4.95 -0.85
C PRO A 249 2.66 5.73 0.45
N ASP A 250 3.76 6.09 1.13
CA ASP A 250 3.74 6.79 2.43
C ASP A 250 2.82 8.02 2.48
N VAL A 251 2.87 8.89 1.46
CA VAL A 251 1.94 10.02 1.28
C VAL A 251 1.04 9.73 0.07
N LYS A 252 0.02 8.89 0.28
CA LYS A 252 -0.96 8.47 -0.73
C LYS A 252 -1.57 9.63 -1.50
N HIS A 253 -1.97 10.68 -0.80
CA HIS A 253 -2.61 11.85 -1.42
C HIS A 253 -1.70 12.55 -2.45
N GLN A 254 -0.38 12.38 -2.36
CA GLN A 254 0.59 12.97 -3.29
C GLN A 254 1.41 11.92 -4.04
N LEU A 255 1.02 10.64 -4.02
CA LEU A 255 1.74 9.57 -4.72
C LEU A 255 3.27 9.65 -4.45
N LEU A 256 3.64 9.76 -3.18
CA LEU A 256 5.02 9.99 -2.77
C LEU A 256 5.45 8.98 -1.70
N GLU A 257 6.51 8.24 -2.02
CA GLU A 257 7.22 7.34 -1.12
C GLU A 257 8.45 8.03 -0.54
N VAL A 258 8.68 7.88 0.77
CA VAL A 258 9.72 8.59 1.51
C VAL A 258 10.76 7.60 2.07
N LYS A 259 12.01 7.73 1.64
CA LYS A 259 13.11 6.89 2.13
C LYS A 259 14.16 7.72 2.85
N LEU A 260 14.48 7.35 4.09
CA LEU A 260 15.65 7.86 4.83
C LEU A 260 16.81 6.89 4.66
N GLN A 261 17.98 7.40 4.31
CA GLN A 261 19.21 6.63 4.20
C GLN A 261 20.33 7.23 5.03
N THR A 262 20.93 6.40 5.89
CA THR A 262 22.21 6.70 6.56
C THR A 262 23.34 5.83 6.02
N SER A 263 23.07 5.06 4.95
CA SER A 263 24.03 4.22 4.24
C SER A 263 23.83 4.35 2.72
N PRO A 264 24.79 3.91 1.89
CA PRO A 264 24.66 3.99 0.42
C PRO A 264 23.57 3.10 -0.19
N THR A 265 23.09 2.09 0.55
CA THR A 265 22.07 1.13 0.09
C THR A 265 20.69 1.65 0.47
N ILE A 266 19.79 1.73 -0.51
CA ILE A 266 18.37 2.05 -0.36
C ILE A 266 17.58 0.74 -0.28
N ASP A 267 16.80 0.55 0.78
CA ASP A 267 15.77 -0.49 0.85
C ASP A 267 14.51 0.03 0.14
N LEU A 268 14.11 -0.67 -0.93
CA LEU A 268 12.89 -0.38 -1.70
C LEU A 268 11.70 -1.21 -1.20
N GLY A 269 11.92 -2.12 -0.25
CA GLY A 269 10.88 -3.03 0.20
C GLY A 269 10.50 -4.02 -0.89
N LEU A 270 9.20 -4.20 -1.12
CA LEU A 270 8.67 -5.25 -2.00
C LEU A 270 8.13 -4.72 -3.32
N PHE A 271 7.99 -3.40 -3.45
CA PHE A 271 7.63 -2.77 -4.71
C PHE A 271 8.88 -2.43 -5.48
N LEU A 272 8.90 -2.84 -6.74
CA LEU A 272 9.87 -2.35 -7.69
C LEU A 272 9.40 -0.95 -8.15
N PRO A 273 10.19 0.11 -7.98
CA PRO A 273 9.79 1.46 -8.42
C PRO A 273 9.33 1.52 -9.87
N SER A 274 9.93 0.74 -10.76
CA SER A 274 9.58 0.69 -12.18
C SER A 274 8.44 -0.29 -12.52
N ASN A 275 7.70 -0.81 -11.53
CA ASN A 275 6.57 -1.71 -11.79
C ASN A 275 5.41 -0.93 -12.45
N GLU A 276 4.83 -1.48 -13.51
CA GLU A 276 3.71 -0.87 -14.24
C GLU A 276 2.34 -1.38 -13.77
N GLU A 277 2.29 -2.26 -12.76
CA GLU A 277 1.03 -2.65 -12.12
C GLU A 277 0.30 -1.44 -11.51
N TYR A 278 -1.04 -1.52 -11.47
CA TYR A 278 -1.88 -0.45 -10.94
C TYR A 278 -1.87 -0.40 -9.42
N LEU A 279 -1.89 0.82 -8.88
CA LEU A 279 -2.02 1.11 -7.46
C LEU A 279 -3.47 0.92 -7.02
N ASP A 280 -3.69 0.37 -5.81
CA ASP A 280 -5.04 0.15 -5.24
C ASP A 280 -5.67 1.46 -4.73
N ILE A 281 -5.96 2.36 -5.65
CA ILE A 281 -6.65 3.63 -5.40
C ILE A 281 -7.69 3.90 -6.50
N PRO A 282 -8.72 4.73 -6.24
CA PRO A 282 -9.65 5.16 -7.27
C PRO A 282 -8.97 5.83 -8.46
N GLN A 283 -9.53 5.65 -9.65
CA GLN A 283 -9.11 6.37 -10.85
C GLN A 283 -9.28 7.89 -10.69
N ILE A 284 -8.36 8.64 -11.28
CA ILE A 284 -8.40 10.10 -11.33
C ILE A 284 -8.67 10.51 -12.78
N ASN A 285 -9.75 11.27 -13.01
CA ASN A 285 -10.18 11.65 -14.36
C ASN A 285 -10.28 10.45 -15.34
N GLY A 286 -10.72 9.29 -14.83
CA GLY A 286 -10.87 8.05 -15.61
C GLY A 286 -9.56 7.32 -15.92
N ARG A 287 -8.45 7.67 -15.27
CA ARG A 287 -7.14 7.03 -15.45
C ARG A 287 -6.69 6.30 -14.20
N SER A 288 -6.24 5.07 -14.37
CA SER A 288 -5.62 4.29 -13.30
C SER A 288 -4.18 4.74 -13.10
N ILE A 289 -3.75 4.80 -11.85
CA ILE A 289 -2.39 5.18 -11.46
C ILE A 289 -1.56 3.91 -11.34
N ARG A 290 -0.34 3.89 -11.88
CA ARG A 290 0.58 2.75 -11.75
C ARG A 290 1.58 2.98 -10.63
N MET A 291 2.21 1.91 -10.19
CA MET A 291 3.28 1.97 -9.20
C MET A 291 4.46 2.84 -9.67
N CYS A 292 4.80 2.80 -10.96
CA CYS A 292 5.86 3.61 -11.56
C CYS A 292 5.55 5.11 -11.68
N ASP A 293 4.28 5.49 -11.48
CA ASP A 293 3.87 6.89 -11.40
C ASP A 293 4.12 7.49 -10.00
N VAL A 294 4.36 6.65 -8.98
CA VAL A 294 4.74 7.10 -7.63
C VAL A 294 6.14 7.70 -7.64
N ARG A 295 6.32 8.82 -6.94
CA ARG A 295 7.60 9.51 -6.77
C ARG A 295 8.33 9.03 -5.53
N TYR A 296 9.64 9.02 -5.57
CA TYR A 296 10.51 8.60 -4.47
C TYR A 296 11.34 9.78 -3.98
N ALA A 297 11.04 10.23 -2.75
CA ALA A 297 11.83 11.21 -2.03
C ALA A 297 12.89 10.51 -1.16
N ILE A 298 14.15 10.57 -1.60
CA ILE A 298 15.27 9.88 -0.96
C ILE A 298 16.12 10.90 -0.21
N PHE A 299 16.10 10.82 1.11
CA PHE A 299 16.88 11.69 1.99
C PHE A 299 18.10 10.96 2.52
N TYR A 300 19.27 11.56 2.36
CA TYR A 300 20.51 11.07 2.95
C TYR A 300 20.85 11.90 4.18
N GLY A 301 21.07 11.23 5.30
CA GLY A 301 21.50 11.86 6.53
C GLY A 301 22.70 11.18 7.16
N ASP A 302 23.50 11.97 7.87
CA ASP A 302 24.57 11.46 8.72
C ASP A 302 24.09 11.43 10.18
N ILE A 303 24.62 10.47 10.95
CA ILE A 303 24.37 10.41 12.39
C ILE A 303 25.54 11.13 13.09
N GLU A 304 25.24 12.23 13.76
CA GLU A 304 26.19 13.03 14.52
C GLU A 304 25.57 13.32 15.91
N ASN A 305 26.23 12.93 17.01
CA ASN A 305 25.78 13.19 18.38
C ASN A 305 24.33 12.74 18.69
N ASP A 306 23.98 11.50 18.34
CA ASP A 306 22.62 10.96 18.51
C ASP A 306 21.52 11.78 17.80
N GLU A 307 21.88 12.51 16.74
CA GLU A 307 20.94 13.17 15.83
C GLU A 307 21.19 12.70 14.39
N VAL A 308 20.11 12.49 13.63
CA VAL A 308 20.18 12.39 12.18
C VAL A 308 20.13 13.79 11.61
N ARG A 309 21.14 14.18 10.84
CA ARG A 309 21.16 15.44 10.08
C ARG A 309 20.99 15.16 8.59
N ILE A 310 19.94 15.71 7.99
CA ILE A 310 19.71 15.57 6.55
C ILE A 310 20.73 16.41 5.76
N LYS A 311 21.51 15.76 4.89
CA LYS A 311 22.58 16.39 4.08
C LYS A 311 22.18 16.51 2.62
N LYS A 312 21.58 15.47 2.07
CA LYS A 312 21.20 15.39 0.66
C LYS A 312 19.76 14.92 0.51
N PHE A 313 19.17 15.29 -0.61
CA PHE A 313 17.82 14.93 -0.99
C PHE A 313 17.79 14.73 -2.50
N TYR A 314 17.17 13.65 -2.93
CA TYR A 314 16.90 13.34 -4.33
C TYR A 314 15.41 13.06 -4.52
N LEU A 315 14.85 13.52 -5.63
CA LEU A 315 13.48 13.21 -6.05
C LEU A 315 13.49 12.60 -7.45
N VAL A 316 12.79 11.49 -7.63
CA VAL A 316 12.71 10.76 -8.90
C VAL A 316 11.33 10.10 -9.04
N THR A 317 10.84 9.91 -10.26
CA THR A 317 9.69 9.04 -10.52
C THR A 317 10.07 7.57 -10.34
N GLY A 318 9.10 6.69 -10.08
CA GLY A 318 9.34 5.25 -10.06
C GLY A 318 9.84 4.74 -11.42
N MET A 319 9.31 5.30 -12.51
CA MET A 319 9.71 5.04 -13.89
C MET A 319 11.21 5.29 -14.13
N ASP A 320 11.74 6.44 -13.69
CA ASP A 320 13.14 6.81 -13.92
C ASP A 320 14.10 6.29 -12.85
N PHE A 321 13.59 5.66 -11.78
CA PHE A 321 14.38 5.29 -10.61
C PHE A 321 15.68 4.55 -10.98
N PHE A 322 15.58 3.50 -11.80
CA PHE A 322 16.75 2.67 -12.15
C PHE A 322 17.66 3.29 -13.24
N GLN A 323 17.33 4.46 -13.76
CA GLN A 323 18.27 5.25 -14.57
C GLN A 323 19.35 5.89 -13.68
N HIS A 324 19.06 6.12 -12.39
CA HIS A 324 19.94 6.79 -11.43
C HIS A 324 20.44 5.87 -10.31
N PHE A 325 19.73 4.79 -10.02
CA PHE A 325 20.07 3.84 -8.97
C PHE A 325 20.31 2.44 -9.56
N THR A 326 21.36 1.73 -9.11
CA THR A 326 21.60 0.35 -9.55
C THR A 326 20.84 -0.63 -8.66
N GLN A 327 19.99 -1.47 -9.24
CA GLN A 327 19.30 -2.54 -8.53
C GLN A 327 20.27 -3.66 -8.12
N PHE A 328 20.13 -4.19 -6.90
CA PHE A 328 20.82 -5.41 -6.49
C PHE A 328 20.07 -6.66 -7.01
N GLY A 329 20.79 -7.68 -7.49
CA GLY A 329 20.20 -8.93 -7.98
C GLY A 329 20.32 -10.10 -6.97
N GLY A 330 19.23 -10.84 -6.73
CA GLY A 330 19.19 -12.02 -5.85
C GLY A 330 18.45 -13.21 -6.47
N LYS A 331 18.92 -14.45 -6.18
CA LYS A 331 18.46 -15.73 -6.76
C LYS A 331 17.20 -16.29 -6.08
N LYS A 332 16.31 -16.89 -6.89
CA LYS A 332 15.06 -17.58 -6.52
C LYS A 332 15.27 -18.94 -5.83
N VAL A 333 14.56 -19.22 -4.73
CA VAL A 333 14.22 -20.59 -4.27
C VAL A 333 12.87 -20.59 -3.53
N ASN A 334 11.99 -21.56 -3.84
CA ASN A 334 10.61 -21.72 -3.31
C ASN A 334 10.51 -22.47 -1.97
N LYS A 335 9.60 -22.05 -1.05
CA LYS A 335 9.12 -22.79 0.16
C LYS A 335 7.73 -22.32 0.65
N LYS A 336 7.14 -23.06 1.60
CA LYS A 336 5.93 -22.71 2.37
C LYS A 336 6.19 -21.50 3.28
N LEU A 337 5.28 -20.52 3.28
CA LEU A 337 5.38 -19.28 4.05
C LEU A 337 4.49 -19.34 5.31
N GLN A 338 5.08 -19.13 6.48
CA GLN A 338 4.35 -18.93 7.74
C GLN A 338 4.66 -17.53 8.24
N ILE A 339 3.63 -16.74 8.53
CA ILE A 339 3.81 -15.32 8.84
C ILE A 339 3.21 -15.06 10.23
N PRO A 340 4.05 -14.91 11.27
CA PRO A 340 3.59 -14.51 12.59
C PRO A 340 3.05 -13.08 12.53
N LEU A 341 1.76 -12.90 12.83
CA LEU A 341 1.14 -11.58 12.87
C LEU A 341 1.37 -10.94 14.25
N PRO A 342 1.66 -9.62 14.34
CA PRO A 342 1.75 -8.91 15.61
C PRO A 342 0.46 -9.07 16.45
N SER A 343 0.60 -9.05 17.79
CA SER A 343 -0.52 -9.31 18.72
C SER A 343 -1.72 -8.36 18.55
N ASN A 344 -1.49 -7.16 18.02
CA ASN A 344 -2.49 -6.12 17.76
C ASN A 344 -2.82 -5.93 16.27
N PHE A 345 -2.27 -6.77 15.38
CA PHE A 345 -2.47 -6.64 13.94
C PHE A 345 -3.92 -6.96 13.55
N LEU A 346 -4.44 -8.07 14.09
CA LEU A 346 -5.81 -8.54 13.93
C LEU A 346 -6.71 -8.30 15.13
#